data_AF-A0A2D7X0E7-F1
#
_entry.id   AF-A0A2D7X0E7-F1
#
_cell.length_a   1.000
_cell.length_b   1.000
_cell.length_c   1.000
_cell.angle_alpha   90.00
_cell.angle_beta   90.00
_cell.angle_gamma   90.00
#
_symmetry.space_group_name_H-M   'P 1'
#
loop_
_entity.id
_entity.type
_entity.pdbx_description
1 polymer ?
#
loop_
_entity_poly.entity_id
_entity_poly.type
_entity_poly.pdbx_seq_one_letter_code
_entity_poly.pdbx_strand_id
1 'polypeptide(L)'
;MAKEKGLWLLLRENLEGIHLQRIETGMTGSGVPDVNGCGWGKEFWIELKEIHSGNQLTLRPMQVSWLAKRAMHGGQVFVLARKNDELKLFHIDSLSGIKELVSEGFKHKALVTLTKPYEWERLTGALLS
;
A
#
# COMPACT_ATOMS: atom_id res chain seq x y z
N MET A 1 -6.35 12.34 -7.46
CA MET A 1 -7.44 11.32 -7.45
C MET A 1 -7.52 10.45 -8.71
N ALA A 2 -7.25 10.96 -9.94
CA ALA A 2 -7.25 10.11 -11.13
C ALA A 2 -6.08 9.09 -11.20
N LYS A 3 -4.94 9.41 -10.56
CA LYS A 3 -3.69 8.63 -10.68
C LYS A 3 -3.80 7.24 -10.05
N GLU A 4 -4.25 7.10 -8.80
CA GLU A 4 -4.36 5.78 -8.16
C GLU A 4 -5.63 4.99 -8.53
N LYS A 5 -6.56 5.57 -9.32
CA LYS A 5 -7.81 4.89 -9.71
C LYS A 5 -7.55 3.56 -10.42
N GLY A 6 -6.54 3.52 -11.29
CA GLY A 6 -6.16 2.30 -12.00
C GLY A 6 -5.65 1.21 -11.06
N LEU A 7 -4.87 1.58 -10.04
CA LEU A 7 -4.34 0.61 -9.08
C LEU A 7 -5.44 0.06 -8.16
N TRP A 8 -6.38 0.90 -7.75
CA TRP A 8 -7.58 0.46 -7.03
C TRP A 8 -8.39 -0.58 -7.83
N LEU A 9 -8.67 -0.31 -9.11
CA LEU A 9 -9.44 -1.22 -9.95
C LEU A 9 -8.74 -2.58 -10.07
N LEU A 10 -7.43 -2.58 -10.28
CA LEU A 10 -6.63 -3.80 -10.34
C LEU A 10 -6.75 -4.63 -9.05
N LEU A 11 -6.63 -4.01 -7.88
CA LEU A 11 -6.78 -4.73 -6.61
C LEU A 11 -8.19 -5.32 -6.46
N ARG A 12 -9.22 -4.51 -6.73
CA ARG A 12 -10.62 -4.92 -6.61
C ARG A 12 -10.97 -6.10 -7.52
N GLU A 13 -10.38 -6.16 -8.70
CA GLU A 13 -10.66 -7.19 -9.71
C GLU A 13 -9.88 -8.49 -9.49
N ASN A 14 -8.76 -8.45 -8.76
CA ASN A 14 -7.83 -9.59 -8.70
C ASN A 14 -7.56 -10.13 -7.29
N LEU A 15 -7.89 -9.40 -6.22
CA LEU A 15 -7.78 -9.92 -4.85
C LEU A 15 -9.04 -10.69 -4.45
N GLU A 16 -9.18 -11.89 -5.01
CA GLU A 16 -10.31 -12.78 -4.71
C GLU A 16 -10.34 -13.20 -3.23
N GLY A 17 -11.55 -13.35 -2.67
CA GLY A 17 -11.74 -13.73 -1.27
C GLY A 17 -11.44 -12.62 -0.25
N ILE A 18 -11.04 -11.42 -0.70
CA ILE A 18 -10.84 -10.26 0.15
C ILE A 18 -12.02 -9.29 0.03
N HIS A 19 -12.59 -8.90 1.16
CA HIS A 19 -13.47 -7.74 1.21
C HIS A 19 -12.62 -6.46 1.21
N LEU A 20 -12.66 -5.70 0.11
CA LEU A 20 -11.94 -4.44 -0.04
C LEU A 20 -12.89 -3.25 0.07
N GLN A 21 -12.56 -2.31 0.94
CA GLN A 21 -13.24 -1.03 1.08
C GLN A 21 -12.28 0.10 0.67
N ARG A 22 -12.67 0.88 -0.35
CA ARG A 22 -11.97 2.11 -0.68
C ARG A 22 -12.34 3.22 0.31
N ILE A 23 -11.36 4.01 0.71
CA ILE A 23 -11.52 5.12 1.63
C ILE A 23 -11.53 6.43 0.84
N GLU A 24 -12.63 7.19 0.92
CA GLU A 24 -12.78 8.49 0.24
C GLU A 24 -12.75 9.68 1.22
N THR A 25 -12.51 9.41 2.50
CA THR A 25 -12.63 10.38 3.62
C THR A 25 -11.46 11.37 3.72
N GLY A 26 -10.80 11.72 2.61
CA GLY A 26 -9.64 12.62 2.59
C GLY A 26 -9.87 14.00 3.25
N MET A 27 -11.12 14.37 3.51
CA MET A 27 -11.53 15.58 4.23
C MET A 27 -11.78 15.38 5.74
N THR A 28 -12.15 14.19 6.22
CA THR A 28 -12.55 13.95 7.63
C THR A 28 -11.56 13.07 8.39
N GLY A 29 -10.75 12.28 7.69
CA GLY A 29 -9.67 11.46 8.25
C GLY A 29 -8.35 11.73 7.54
N SER A 30 -7.58 12.71 8.02
CA SER A 30 -6.29 13.06 7.43
C SER A 30 -5.29 11.90 7.53
N GLY A 31 -4.79 11.45 6.38
CA GLY A 31 -3.72 10.45 6.30
C GLY A 31 -4.17 8.99 6.38
N VAL A 32 -5.47 8.71 6.50
CA VAL A 32 -6.01 7.34 6.41
C VAL A 32 -5.66 6.77 5.03
N PRO A 33 -5.17 5.51 4.94
CA PRO A 33 -4.82 4.87 3.67
C PRO A 33 -6.00 4.75 2.72
N ASP A 34 -5.70 4.62 1.42
CA ASP A 34 -6.70 4.58 0.35
C ASP A 34 -7.62 3.35 0.40
N VAL A 35 -7.15 2.24 0.99
CA VAL A 35 -7.87 0.96 1.00
C VAL A 35 -7.74 0.28 2.36
N ASN A 36 -8.87 -0.23 2.86
CA ASN A 36 -8.92 -1.25 3.89
C ASN A 36 -9.31 -2.59 3.25
N GLY A 37 -8.68 -3.67 3.70
CA GLY A 37 -8.99 -5.02 3.26
C GLY A 37 -9.17 -5.97 4.44
N CYS A 38 -10.07 -6.93 4.29
CA CYS A 38 -10.23 -8.02 5.25
C CYS A 38 -10.49 -9.34 4.54
N GLY A 39 -9.75 -10.38 4.91
CA GLY A 39 -9.92 -11.74 4.40
C GLY A 39 -9.43 -12.75 5.42
N TRP A 40 -10.11 -13.90 5.51
CA TRP A 40 -9.76 -14.98 6.44
C TRP A 40 -9.52 -14.51 7.90
N GLY A 41 -10.29 -13.52 8.36
CA GLY A 41 -10.19 -12.97 9.71
C GLY A 41 -9.02 -12.01 9.96
N LYS A 42 -8.23 -11.66 8.93
CA LYS A 42 -7.13 -10.70 9.01
C LYS A 42 -7.50 -9.40 8.29
N GLU A 43 -7.27 -8.27 8.97
CA GLU A 43 -7.47 -6.93 8.43
C GLU A 43 -6.12 -6.28 8.08
N PHE A 44 -6.06 -5.60 6.94
CA PHE A 44 -4.91 -4.80 6.53
C PHE A 44 -5.33 -3.47 5.90
N TRP A 45 -4.38 -2.53 5.81
CA TRP A 45 -4.56 -1.25 5.14
C TRP A 45 -3.49 -1.02 4.08
N ILE A 46 -3.88 -0.40 2.97
CA ILE A 46 -2.98 -0.12 1.85
C ILE A 46 -3.09 1.34 1.45
N GLU A 47 -1.96 2.04 1.48
CA GLU A 47 -1.78 3.33 0.81
C GLU A 47 -1.29 3.07 -0.62
N LEU A 48 -1.99 3.58 -1.62
CA LEU A 48 -1.69 3.35 -3.02
C LEU A 48 -0.78 4.45 -3.55
N LYS A 49 0.22 4.09 -4.36
CA LYS A 49 1.11 5.05 -5.02
C LYS A 49 1.36 4.66 -6.46
N GLU A 50 1.38 5.67 -7.33
CA GLU A 50 1.77 5.49 -8.72
C GLU A 50 2.90 6.45 -9.09
N ILE A 51 4.00 5.88 -9.59
CA ILE A 51 5.23 6.59 -9.91
C ILE A 51 5.39 6.60 -11.42
N HIS A 52 5.31 7.79 -12.02
CA HIS A 52 5.40 7.97 -13.47
C HIS A 52 6.81 8.34 -13.95
N SER A 53 7.66 8.85 -13.07
CA SER A 53 9.05 9.22 -13.38
C SER A 53 9.92 9.15 -12.12
N GLY A 54 11.23 8.97 -12.33
CA GLY A 54 12.19 8.85 -11.22
C GLY A 54 11.92 7.65 -10.33
N ASN A 55 12.26 7.75 -9.05
CA ASN A 55 12.00 6.72 -8.04
C ASN A 55 11.36 7.29 -6.77
N GLN A 56 10.96 8.57 -6.79
CA GLN A 56 10.44 9.21 -5.60
C GLN A 56 9.08 8.61 -5.24
N LEU A 57 8.96 8.09 -4.02
CA LEU A 57 7.72 7.65 -3.43
C LEU A 57 7.29 8.73 -2.43
N THR A 58 6.36 9.58 -2.84
CA THR A 58 5.91 10.71 -2.01
C THR A 58 4.75 10.30 -1.13
N LEU A 59 4.95 10.37 0.19
CA LEU A 59 3.90 10.26 1.21
C LEU A 59 3.73 11.60 1.91
N ARG A 60 2.48 12.02 2.12
CA ARG A 60 2.20 13.23 2.90
C ARG A 60 2.55 12.99 4.38
N PRO A 61 2.96 14.01 5.14
CA PRO A 61 3.31 13.85 6.55
C PRO A 61 2.22 13.15 7.39
N MET A 62 0.95 13.42 7.11
CA MET A 62 -0.16 12.76 7.80
C MET A 62 -0.28 11.27 7.47
N GLN A 63 0.04 10.86 6.24
CA GLN A 63 0.07 9.44 5.85
C GLN A 63 1.20 8.72 6.56
N VAL A 64 2.38 9.36 6.62
CA VAL A 64 3.53 8.85 7.39
C VAL A 64 3.16 8.64 8.85
N SER A 65 2.55 9.64 9.48
CA SER A 65 2.11 9.58 10.86
C SER A 65 1.07 8.47 11.11
N TRP A 66 0.05 8.38 10.24
CA TRP A 66 -1.01 7.38 10.39
C TRP A 66 -0.46 5.96 10.24
N LEU A 67 0.30 5.68 9.18
CA LEU A 67 0.88 4.36 8.91
C LEU A 67 1.80 3.92 10.05
N ALA A 68 2.72 4.78 10.48
CA ALA A 68 3.61 4.47 11.60
C ALA A 68 2.84 4.20 12.89
N LYS A 69 1.84 5.03 13.24
CA LYS A 69 1.05 4.85 14.45
C LYS A 69 0.26 3.54 14.42
N ARG A 70 -0.39 3.22 13.30
CA ARG A 70 -1.17 1.98 13.17
C ARG A 70 -0.27 0.74 13.26
N ALA A 71 0.92 0.78 12.63
CA ALA A 71 1.92 -0.27 12.72
C ALA A 71 2.39 -0.50 14.18
N MET A 72 2.69 0.57 14.91
CA MET A 72 3.11 0.51 16.31
C MET A 72 2.06 -0.09 17.26
N HIS A 73 0.79 -0.12 16.85
CA HIS A 73 -0.31 -0.78 17.57
C HIS A 73 -0.66 -2.15 17.00
N GLY A 74 0.21 -2.75 16.21
CA GLY A 74 0.06 -4.10 15.66
C GLY A 74 -0.88 -4.21 14.46
N GLY A 75 -1.31 -3.09 13.88
CA GLY A 75 -2.12 -3.11 12.66
C GLY A 75 -1.26 -3.41 11.43
N GLN A 76 -1.75 -4.25 10.53
CA GLN A 76 -1.08 -4.52 9.26
C GLN A 76 -1.30 -3.37 8.28
N VAL A 77 -0.21 -2.73 7.89
CA VAL A 77 -0.24 -1.54 7.03
C VAL A 77 0.84 -1.62 5.95
N PHE A 78 0.45 -1.25 4.75
CA PHE A 78 1.29 -1.39 3.57
C PHE A 78 1.25 -0.13 2.71
N VAL A 79 2.33 0.06 1.95
CA VAL A 79 2.34 0.94 0.79
C VAL A 79 2.46 0.07 -0.45
N LEU A 80 1.51 0.15 -1.36
CA LEU A 80 1.58 -0.52 -2.66
C LEU A 80 1.91 0.52 -3.72
N ALA A 81 3.11 0.42 -4.28
CA ALA A 81 3.57 1.33 -5.32
C ALA A 81 3.63 0.62 -6.68
N ARG A 82 3.11 1.27 -7.71
CA ARG A 82 3.28 0.86 -9.12
C ARG A 82 4.25 1.80 -9.82
N LYS A 83 5.17 1.22 -10.61
CA LYS A 83 5.99 1.94 -11.59
C LYS A 83 6.12 1.10 -12.85
N ASN A 84 5.69 1.63 -13.99
CA ASN A 84 5.62 0.88 -15.25
C ASN A 84 4.85 -0.45 -15.08
N ASP A 85 5.50 -1.57 -15.36
CA ASP A 85 4.95 -2.93 -15.24
C ASP A 85 5.31 -3.61 -13.92
N GLU A 86 5.88 -2.89 -12.97
CA GLU A 86 6.30 -3.41 -11.66
C GLU A 86 5.38 -2.91 -10.53
N LEU A 87 4.98 -3.84 -9.67
CA LEU A 87 4.31 -3.60 -8.40
C LEU A 87 5.23 -3.97 -7.24
N LYS A 88 5.38 -3.05 -6.29
CA LYS A 88 6.09 -3.29 -5.03
C LYS A 88 5.15 -3.10 -3.84
N LEU A 89 5.10 -4.10 -2.98
CA LEU A 89 4.45 -4.03 -1.68
C LEU A 89 5.50 -3.78 -0.60
N PHE A 90 5.35 -2.70 0.15
CA PHE A 90 6.18 -2.37 1.29
C PHE A 90 5.37 -2.54 2.57
N HIS A 91 5.85 -3.36 3.51
CA HIS A 91 5.28 -3.47 4.83
C HIS A 91 5.86 -2.38 5.73
N ILE A 92 5.00 -1.70 6.50
CA ILE A 92 5.42 -0.66 7.43
C ILE A 92 5.32 -1.21 8.85
N ASP A 93 6.45 -1.34 9.52
CA ASP A 93 6.54 -1.85 10.90
C ASP A 93 6.71 -0.74 11.95
N SER A 94 7.20 0.43 11.53
CA SER A 94 7.71 1.46 12.43
C SER A 94 7.81 2.82 11.75
N LEU A 95 8.06 3.86 12.56
CA LEU A 95 8.35 5.20 12.06
C LEU A 95 9.69 5.27 11.29
N SER A 96 10.69 4.47 11.67
CA SER A 96 11.96 4.38 10.96
C SER A 96 11.77 3.74 9.58
N GLY A 97 11.07 2.61 9.51
CA GLY A 97 10.86 1.89 8.24
C GLY A 97 10.14 2.74 7.19
N ILE A 98 9.11 3.50 7.58
CA ILE A 98 8.45 4.42 6.63
C ILE A 98 9.33 5.61 6.22
N LYS A 99 10.20 6.11 7.09
CA LYS A 99 11.15 7.19 6.75
C LYS A 99 12.20 6.72 5.77
N GLU A 100 12.72 5.50 5.96
CA GLU A 100 13.65 4.84 5.04
C GLU A 100 12.97 4.65 3.67
N LEU A 101 11.73 4.15 3.64
CA LEU A 101 10.95 4.02 2.41
C LEU A 101 10.79 5.36 1.69
N VAL A 102 10.48 6.45 2.40
CA VAL A 102 10.35 7.79 1.78
C VAL A 102 11.69 8.29 1.24
N SER A 103 12.80 8.03 1.93
CA SER A 103 14.15 8.45 1.52
C SER A 103 14.65 7.68 0.29
N GLU A 104 14.50 6.36 0.28
CA GLU A 104 14.98 5.48 -0.80
C GLU A 104 13.98 5.39 -1.97
N GLY A 105 12.71 5.67 -1.68
CA GLY A 105 11.61 5.62 -2.63
C GLY A 105 11.39 4.21 -3.19
N PHE A 106 11.10 4.13 -4.48
CA PHE A 106 10.82 2.86 -5.17
C PHE A 106 12.01 1.89 -5.19
N LYS A 107 13.23 2.36 -4.89
CA LYS A 107 14.42 1.50 -4.81
C LYS A 107 14.51 0.75 -3.48
N HIS A 108 13.74 1.16 -2.47
CA HIS A 108 13.72 0.48 -1.18
C HIS A 108 13.39 -1.01 -1.35
N LYS A 109 13.88 -1.81 -0.40
CA LYS A 109 13.61 -3.25 -0.37
C LYS A 109 12.11 -3.47 -0.11
N ALA A 110 11.44 -4.13 -1.05
CA ALA A 110 10.03 -4.46 -0.92
C ALA A 110 9.84 -5.83 -0.25
N LEU A 111 8.70 -6.02 0.42
CA LEU A 111 8.25 -7.32 0.89
C LEU A 111 7.92 -8.23 -0.30
N VAL A 112 7.21 -7.68 -1.29
CA VAL A 112 6.90 -8.35 -2.55
C VAL A 112 7.23 -7.43 -3.71
N THR A 113 7.84 -7.99 -4.75
CA THR A 113 7.99 -7.35 -6.06
C THR A 113 7.39 -8.27 -7.11
N LEU A 114 6.46 -7.74 -7.91
CA LEU A 114 5.78 -8.42 -9.00
C LEU A 114 5.98 -7.64 -10.30
N THR A 115 6.11 -8.36 -11.41
CA THR A 115 6.13 -7.79 -12.75
C THR A 115 4.98 -8.38 -13.56
N LYS A 116 4.40 -7.66 -14.51
CA LYS A 116 3.31 -8.20 -15.34
C LYS A 116 3.73 -9.48 -16.10
N PRO A 117 2.83 -10.48 -16.24
CA PRO A 117 1.53 -10.58 -15.57
C PRO A 117 1.71 -10.83 -14.06
N TYR A 118 0.93 -10.14 -13.23
CA TYR A 118 1.14 -10.16 -11.78
C TYR A 118 0.64 -11.47 -11.16
N GLU A 119 1.47 -12.07 -10.30
CA GLU A 119 1.10 -13.21 -9.45
C GLU A 119 0.29 -12.72 -8.23
N TRP A 120 -1.03 -12.60 -8.40
CA TRP A 120 -1.92 -12.03 -7.37
C TRP A 120 -1.98 -12.84 -6.08
N GLU A 121 -1.88 -14.17 -6.15
CA GLU A 121 -1.83 -15.03 -4.96
C GLU A 121 -0.66 -14.70 -4.03
N ARG A 122 0.50 -14.33 -4.59
CA ARG A 122 1.67 -13.91 -3.83
C ARG A 122 1.42 -12.57 -3.12
N LEU A 123 0.69 -11.66 -3.77
CA LEU A 123 0.28 -10.41 -3.13
C LEU A 123 -0.72 -10.67 -2.00
N THR A 124 -1.74 -11.50 -2.23
CA THR A 124 -2.75 -11.88 -1.24
C THR A 124 -2.11 -12.54 -0.03
N GLY A 125 -1.20 -13.50 -0.24
CA GLY A 125 -0.49 -14.18 0.85
C GLY A 125 0.33 -13.22 1.71
N ALA A 126 0.96 -12.21 1.10
CA ALA A 126 1.73 -11.20 1.82
C ALA A 126 0.85 -10.18 2.57
N LEU A 127 -0.32 -9.83 2.03
CA LEU A 127 -1.29 -8.96 2.70
C LEU A 127 -1.96 -9.63 3.92
N LEU A 128 -1.94 -10.96 3.97
CA LEU A 128 -2.55 -11.77 5.01
C LEU A 128 -1.53 -12.50 5.88
N SER A 129 -0.23 -12.22 5.78
CA SER A 129 0.77 -12.85 6.65
C SER A 129 0.68 -12.27 8.05
#